data_AF-A0A5E5A929-F1
#
_entry.id   AF-A0A5E5A929-F1
#
_cell.length_a   1.000
_cell.length_b   1.000
_cell.length_c   1.000
_cell.angle_alpha   90.00
_cell.angle_beta   90.00
_cell.angle_gamma   90.00
#
_symmetry.space_group_name_H-M   'P 1'
#
loop_
_entity.id
_entity.type
_entity.pdbx_description
1 polymer ?
#
loop_
_entity_poly.entity_id
_entity_poly.type
_entity_poly.pdbx_seq_one_letter_code
_entity_poly.pdbx_strand_id
1 'polypeptide(L)'
;MTVSATNSSINLIGNIPRSLDAETVTICTKTGVDYALTSLWERIKDWFLGTNKVTAMTAIHTLATTQSSSAQIDAFLDLLRCIEPEHRDQLKWCAGDSGDPYFMIGDCIVPAAPDWSARGEKHLSVDDLTLMLLRMHHGDESLLSAFMRLERETGHLLRPPRASLEEDNVVFHDLSTKKTYLESSPKLVEALEFVGMNRNDVSYDESHALGIQVEKAWREALVGSGKTDEEAIEASSVLMGGMAQDVMVLVTDMFHERLAAHRTPMLRREIGQ
;
A
#
# COMPACT_ATOMS: atom_id res chain seq x y z
N MET A 1 -17.73 -38.09 -61.87
CA MET A 1 -17.44 -37.42 -60.59
C MET A 1 -17.07 -38.49 -59.58
N THR A 2 -15.81 -38.53 -59.15
CA THR A 2 -15.34 -39.12 -57.89
C THR A 2 -13.90 -38.63 -57.71
N VAL A 3 -13.74 -37.60 -56.86
CA VAL A 3 -12.45 -37.04 -56.49
C VAL A 3 -11.98 -37.84 -55.27
N SER A 4 -10.88 -38.59 -55.40
CA SER A 4 -10.23 -39.23 -54.24
C SER A 4 -9.07 -38.36 -53.78
N ALA A 5 -9.16 -37.95 -52.52
CA ALA A 5 -8.24 -37.06 -51.84
C ALA A 5 -6.84 -37.67 -51.73
N THR A 6 -5.84 -36.96 -52.27
CA THR A 6 -4.44 -37.19 -51.94
C THR A 6 -4.17 -36.62 -50.54
N ASN A 7 -3.96 -37.50 -49.57
CA ASN A 7 -3.47 -37.15 -48.24
C ASN A 7 -2.07 -36.51 -48.36
N SER A 8 -2.02 -35.19 -48.38
CA SER A 8 -0.78 -34.44 -48.20
C SER A 8 -0.44 -34.44 -46.71
N SER A 9 0.37 -35.40 -46.28
CA SER A 9 1.01 -35.39 -44.97
C SER A 9 1.94 -34.17 -44.87
N ILE A 10 1.63 -33.23 -43.98
CA ILE A 10 2.54 -32.15 -43.62
C ILE A 10 3.70 -32.79 -42.84
N ASN A 11 4.79 -33.07 -43.54
CA ASN A 11 6.06 -33.44 -42.92
C ASN A 11 6.71 -32.15 -42.38
N LEU A 12 6.63 -31.95 -41.05
CA LEU A 12 7.42 -30.96 -40.33
C LEU A 12 8.88 -31.43 -40.26
N ILE A 13 9.61 -31.30 -41.37
CA ILE A 13 11.07 -31.35 -41.39
C ILE A 13 11.55 -29.93 -41.10
N GLY A 14 12.09 -29.72 -39.89
CA GLY A 14 12.63 -28.43 -39.50
C GLY A 14 13.05 -28.42 -38.04
N ASN A 15 14.19 -29.04 -37.76
CA ASN A 15 14.92 -28.83 -36.52
C ASN A 15 15.54 -27.42 -36.57
N ILE A 16 14.72 -26.38 -36.44
CA ILE A 16 15.15 -25.01 -36.20
C ILE A 16 15.20 -24.88 -34.67
N PRO A 17 16.34 -24.55 -34.05
CA PRO A 17 16.34 -24.18 -32.65
C PRO A 17 15.49 -22.90 -32.54
N ARG A 18 14.24 -23.03 -32.11
CA ARG A 18 13.36 -21.90 -31.79
C ARG A 18 13.80 -21.29 -30.47
N SER A 19 15.00 -20.74 -30.45
CA SER A 19 15.38 -19.76 -29.45
C SER A 19 14.87 -18.43 -29.96
N LEU A 20 13.81 -17.89 -29.35
CA LEU A 20 13.53 -16.47 -29.51
C LEU A 20 14.76 -15.73 -29.01
N ASP A 21 15.37 -14.92 -29.86
CA ASP A 21 16.47 -14.07 -29.47
C ASP A 21 16.00 -13.13 -28.34
N ALA A 22 16.85 -12.90 -27.35
CA ALA A 22 16.53 -12.10 -26.18
C ALA A 22 16.06 -10.69 -26.57
N GLU A 23 16.64 -10.13 -27.64
CA GLU A 23 16.21 -8.85 -28.21
C GLU A 23 14.77 -8.92 -28.75
N THR A 24 14.41 -10.00 -29.44
CA THR A 24 13.04 -10.21 -29.96
C THR A 24 12.03 -10.40 -28.83
N VAL A 25 12.39 -11.14 -27.77
CA VAL A 25 11.54 -11.26 -26.56
C VAL A 25 11.35 -9.89 -25.92
N THR A 26 12.43 -9.11 -25.80
CA THR A 26 12.40 -7.77 -25.18
C THR A 26 11.57 -6.78 -25.99
N ILE A 27 11.60 -6.86 -27.32
CA ILE A 27 10.78 -6.05 -28.21
C ILE A 27 9.31 -6.45 -28.05
N CYS A 28 8.99 -7.75 -28.12
CA CYS A 28 7.62 -8.24 -27.98
C CYS A 28 7.02 -7.92 -26.59
N THR A 29 7.81 -8.01 -25.52
CA THR A 29 7.35 -7.63 -24.18
C THR A 29 7.11 -6.13 -24.07
N LYS A 30 8.01 -5.29 -24.59
CA LYS A 30 7.81 -3.82 -24.64
C LYS A 30 6.57 -3.45 -25.43
N THR A 31 6.38 -3.99 -26.62
CA THR A 31 5.18 -3.74 -27.43
C THR A 31 3.90 -4.22 -26.73
N GLY A 32 3.96 -5.33 -26.00
CA GLY A 32 2.86 -5.83 -25.17
C GLY A 32 2.53 -4.91 -24.00
N VAL A 33 3.56 -4.38 -23.32
CA VAL A 33 3.41 -3.40 -22.23
C VAL A 33 2.83 -2.09 -22.75
N ASP A 34 3.33 -1.56 -23.86
CA ASP A 34 2.82 -0.31 -24.46
C ASP A 34 1.34 -0.42 -24.87
N TYR A 35 0.95 -1.56 -25.44
CA TYR A 35 -0.45 -1.83 -25.75
C TYR A 35 -1.32 -1.92 -24.49
N ALA A 36 -0.86 -2.63 -23.46
CA ALA A 36 -1.58 -2.76 -22.19
C ALA A 36 -1.74 -1.40 -21.48
N LEU A 37 -0.69 -0.57 -21.50
CA LEU A 37 -0.72 0.79 -20.94
C LEU A 37 -1.65 1.71 -21.72
N THR A 38 -1.65 1.63 -23.06
CA THR A 38 -2.59 2.39 -23.90
C THR A 38 -4.03 1.97 -23.62
N SER A 39 -4.29 0.66 -23.52
CA SER A 39 -5.62 0.14 -23.20
C SER A 39 -6.07 0.50 -21.78
N LEU A 40 -5.16 0.51 -20.80
CA LEU A 40 -5.44 0.97 -19.44
C LEU A 40 -5.80 2.46 -19.48
N TRP A 41 -4.97 3.27 -20.12
CA TRP A 41 -5.18 4.72 -20.23
C TRP A 41 -6.55 5.05 -20.82
N GLU A 42 -6.93 4.44 -21.94
CA GLU A 42 -8.23 4.72 -22.58
C GLU A 42 -9.43 4.45 -21.66
N ARG A 43 -9.27 3.54 -20.69
CA ARG A 43 -10.31 3.15 -19.72
C ARG A 43 -10.36 4.06 -18.50
N ILE A 44 -9.24 4.67 -18.13
CA ILE A 44 -9.11 5.46 -16.89
C ILE A 44 -8.86 6.95 -17.14
N LYS A 45 -8.69 7.39 -18.39
CA LYS A 45 -8.38 8.79 -18.76
C LYS A 45 -9.39 9.82 -18.24
N ASP A 46 -10.63 9.39 -17.99
CA ASP A 46 -11.71 10.24 -17.49
C ASP A 46 -11.69 10.36 -15.96
N TRP A 47 -10.84 9.59 -15.26
CA TRP A 47 -10.63 9.74 -13.82
C TRP A 47 -9.74 10.93 -13.46
N PHE A 48 -9.08 11.53 -14.45
CA PHE A 48 -8.10 12.59 -14.28
C PHE A 48 -8.58 13.87 -14.94
N LEU A 49 -8.48 14.97 -14.21
CA LEU A 49 -8.75 16.31 -14.74
C LEU A 49 -7.91 16.56 -16.00
N GLY A 50 -8.50 17.21 -17.00
CA GLY A 50 -7.86 17.46 -18.30
C GLY A 50 -6.47 18.08 -18.22
N THR A 51 -6.22 18.92 -17.21
CA THR A 51 -4.92 19.57 -16.95
C THR A 51 -3.82 18.61 -16.50
N ASN A 52 -4.19 17.47 -15.93
CA ASN A 52 -3.27 16.51 -15.29
C ASN A 52 -3.00 15.28 -16.16
N LYS A 53 -3.61 15.18 -17.35
CA LYS A 53 -3.55 13.97 -18.19
C LYS A 53 -2.14 13.54 -18.55
N VAL A 54 -1.27 14.49 -18.90
CA VAL A 54 0.13 14.18 -19.26
C VAL A 54 0.90 13.66 -18.05
N THR A 55 0.73 14.28 -16.89
CA THR A 55 1.35 13.85 -15.63
C THR A 55 0.87 12.46 -15.24
N ALA A 56 -0.45 12.22 -15.27
CA ALA A 56 -1.05 10.93 -14.95
C ALA A 56 -0.55 9.81 -15.89
N MET A 57 -0.51 10.07 -17.20
CA MET A 57 -0.01 9.09 -18.18
C MET A 57 1.47 8.76 -17.93
N THR A 58 2.30 9.78 -17.64
CA THR A 58 3.72 9.61 -17.32
C THR A 58 3.91 8.83 -16.03
N ALA A 59 3.11 9.12 -15.00
CA ALA A 59 3.09 8.39 -13.74
C ALA A 59 2.72 6.92 -13.93
N ILE A 60 1.65 6.61 -14.68
CA ILE A 60 1.23 5.22 -14.96
C ILE A 60 2.35 4.45 -15.68
N HIS A 61 2.95 5.07 -16.71
CA HIS A 61 4.06 4.46 -17.44
C HIS A 61 5.25 4.21 -16.52
N THR A 62 5.62 5.19 -15.70
CA THR A 62 6.74 5.07 -14.75
C THR A 62 6.48 3.98 -13.73
N LEU A 63 5.27 3.94 -13.15
CA LEU A 63 4.86 2.93 -12.18
C LEU A 63 4.99 1.51 -12.75
N ALA A 64 4.61 1.30 -14.01
CA ALA A 64 4.61 -0.02 -14.66
C ALA A 64 5.97 -0.47 -15.19
N THR A 65 6.88 0.45 -15.51
CA THR A 65 8.13 0.12 -16.25
C THR A 65 9.41 0.37 -15.48
N THR A 66 9.37 1.16 -14.40
CA THR A 66 10.57 1.46 -13.62
C THR A 66 11.12 0.22 -12.93
N GLN A 67 12.44 0.19 -12.78
CA GLN A 67 13.13 -0.85 -12.02
C GLN A 67 13.37 -0.45 -10.56
N SER A 68 12.95 0.76 -10.18
CA SER A 68 13.15 1.29 -8.83
C SER A 68 11.86 1.42 -8.05
N SER A 69 11.81 0.78 -6.88
CA SER A 69 10.71 0.85 -5.92
C SER A 69 10.45 2.29 -5.47
N SER A 70 11.51 3.08 -5.29
CA SER A 70 11.38 4.48 -4.90
C SER A 70 10.69 5.33 -5.98
N ALA A 71 11.03 5.07 -7.25
CA ALA A 71 10.39 5.72 -8.39
C ALA A 71 8.95 5.25 -8.60
N GLN A 72 8.62 3.99 -8.25
CA GLN A 72 7.22 3.54 -8.24
C GLN A 72 6.39 4.32 -7.23
N ILE A 73 6.89 4.53 -6.01
CA ILE A 73 6.18 5.33 -5.01
C ILE A 73 5.98 6.77 -5.49
N ASP A 74 7.01 7.41 -6.05
CA ASP A 74 6.89 8.79 -6.56
C ASP A 74 5.84 8.87 -7.68
N ALA A 75 5.86 7.92 -8.61
CA ALA A 75 4.88 7.84 -9.68
C ALA A 75 3.45 7.60 -9.14
N PHE A 76 3.30 6.75 -8.13
CA PHE A 76 2.00 6.52 -7.50
C PHE A 76 1.48 7.77 -6.78
N LEU A 77 2.34 8.50 -6.07
CA LEU A 77 2.00 9.77 -5.43
C LEU A 77 1.57 10.82 -6.46
N ASP A 78 2.30 10.94 -7.57
CA ASP A 78 1.90 11.83 -8.66
C ASP A 78 0.53 11.47 -9.22
N LEU A 79 0.24 10.17 -9.35
CA LEU A 79 -1.07 9.70 -9.79
C LEU A 79 -2.18 10.07 -8.80
N LEU A 80 -1.93 9.91 -7.49
CA LEU A 80 -2.86 10.28 -6.42
C LEU A 80 -3.16 11.78 -6.37
N ARG A 81 -2.21 12.63 -6.73
CA ARG A 81 -2.40 14.09 -6.82
C ARG A 81 -3.20 14.49 -8.07
N CYS A 82 -3.17 13.66 -9.11
CA CYS A 82 -3.83 13.95 -10.38
C CYS A 82 -5.28 13.47 -10.46
N ILE A 83 -5.65 12.46 -9.67
CA ILE A 83 -6.96 11.79 -9.75
C ILE A 83 -8.08 12.63 -9.12
N GLU A 84 -9.26 12.56 -9.73
CA GLU A 84 -10.45 13.19 -9.17
C GLU A 84 -10.91 12.50 -7.87
N PRO A 85 -11.49 13.24 -6.91
CA PRO A 85 -11.88 12.70 -5.61
C PRO A 85 -12.76 11.45 -5.68
N GLU A 86 -13.71 11.41 -6.62
CA GLU A 86 -14.68 10.31 -6.80
C GLU A 86 -14.03 8.99 -7.23
N HIS A 87 -12.84 9.04 -7.81
CA HIS A 87 -12.12 7.88 -8.32
C HIS A 87 -10.93 7.45 -7.46
N ARG A 88 -10.66 8.15 -6.35
CA ARG A 88 -9.48 7.88 -5.51
C ARG A 88 -9.41 6.44 -4.99
N ASP A 89 -10.55 5.81 -4.73
CA ASP A 89 -10.61 4.43 -4.23
C ASP A 89 -10.24 3.37 -5.30
N GLN A 90 -10.09 3.80 -6.56
CA GLN A 90 -9.57 2.95 -7.65
C GLN A 90 -8.05 2.80 -7.59
N LEU A 91 -7.35 3.65 -6.84
CA LEU A 91 -5.91 3.58 -6.67
C LEU A 91 -5.58 2.99 -5.31
N LYS A 92 -4.85 1.87 -5.29
CA LYS A 92 -4.47 1.18 -4.06
C LYS A 92 -3.01 0.78 -4.08
N TRP A 93 -2.40 0.82 -2.91
CA TRP A 93 -1.12 0.18 -2.64
C TRP A 93 -1.38 -0.96 -1.67
N CYS A 94 -1.09 -2.18 -2.09
CA CYS A 94 -1.48 -3.38 -1.37
C CYS A 94 -0.25 -4.13 -0.90
N ALA A 95 -0.25 -4.55 0.36
CA ALA A 95 0.62 -5.60 0.85
C ALA A 95 -0.25 -6.83 1.15
N GLY A 96 0.13 -8.00 0.64
CA GLY A 96 -0.52 -9.27 0.99
C GLY A 96 0.20 -9.97 2.14
N ASP A 97 -0.37 -11.09 2.60
CA ASP A 97 0.29 -11.98 3.57
C ASP A 97 1.57 -12.62 3.01
N SER A 98 1.64 -12.76 1.68
CA SER A 98 2.78 -13.34 0.97
C SER A 98 3.13 -12.52 -0.26
N GLY A 99 4.42 -12.41 -0.54
CA GLY A 99 4.95 -11.67 -1.68
C GLY A 99 5.34 -10.23 -1.39
N ASP A 100 5.79 -9.55 -2.43
CA ASP A 100 6.14 -8.14 -2.42
C ASP A 100 4.87 -7.30 -2.63
N PRO A 101 4.82 -6.04 -2.16
CA PRO A 101 3.65 -5.21 -2.35
C PRO A 101 3.42 -4.91 -3.83
N TYR A 102 2.22 -4.46 -4.14
CA TYR A 102 1.83 -4.16 -5.51
C TYR A 102 0.88 -2.97 -5.52
N PHE A 103 0.74 -2.35 -6.69
CA PHE A 103 -0.19 -1.25 -6.91
C PHE A 103 -1.39 -1.75 -7.70
N MET A 104 -2.57 -1.24 -7.39
CA MET A 104 -3.78 -1.46 -8.17
C MET A 104 -4.26 -0.14 -8.77
N ILE A 105 -4.58 -0.19 -10.05
CA ILE A 105 -5.25 0.89 -10.79
C ILE A 105 -6.54 0.30 -11.37
N GLY A 106 -7.64 0.47 -10.65
CA GLY A 106 -8.90 -0.25 -10.92
C GLY A 106 -8.70 -1.75 -10.77
N ASP A 107 -8.76 -2.47 -11.90
CA ASP A 107 -8.54 -3.92 -11.99
C ASP A 107 -7.11 -4.30 -12.40
N CYS A 108 -6.27 -3.30 -12.74
CA CYS A 108 -4.91 -3.54 -13.22
C CYS A 108 -3.97 -3.66 -12.02
N ILE A 109 -3.22 -4.77 -11.97
CA ILE A 109 -2.19 -5.00 -10.97
C ILE A 109 -0.83 -4.64 -11.56
N VAL A 110 -0.11 -3.76 -10.88
CA VAL A 110 1.28 -3.43 -11.17
C VAL A 110 2.16 -4.01 -10.05
N PRO A 111 3.01 -5.01 -10.35
CA PRO A 111 3.87 -5.62 -9.35
C PRO A 111 4.93 -4.62 -8.82
N ALA A 112 5.47 -4.90 -7.64
CA ALA A 112 6.66 -4.21 -7.15
C ALA A 112 7.81 -4.27 -8.16
N ALA A 113 8.63 -3.23 -8.14
CA ALA A 113 9.85 -3.15 -8.91
C ALA A 113 10.83 -4.27 -8.50
N PRO A 114 11.69 -4.74 -9.43
CA PRO A 114 12.63 -5.83 -9.15
C PRO A 114 13.62 -5.55 -8.01
N ASP A 115 13.89 -4.27 -7.71
CA ASP A 115 14.79 -3.88 -6.62
C ASP A 115 14.15 -3.96 -5.23
N TRP A 116 12.86 -4.33 -5.11
CA TRP A 116 12.14 -4.32 -3.83
C TRP A 116 12.91 -5.03 -2.72
N SER A 117 13.43 -6.23 -2.97
CA SER A 117 14.20 -7.01 -1.99
C SER A 117 15.50 -6.35 -1.51
N ALA A 118 16.06 -5.42 -2.30
CA ALA A 118 17.31 -4.71 -2.03
C ALA A 118 17.11 -3.18 -1.89
N ARG A 119 15.86 -2.75 -1.72
CA ARG A 119 15.50 -1.33 -1.68
C ARG A 119 16.14 -0.63 -0.47
N GLY A 120 16.54 0.62 -0.68
CA GLY A 120 16.84 1.53 0.42
C GLY A 120 15.55 2.11 1.01
N GLU A 121 15.63 2.67 2.21
CA GLU A 121 14.52 3.40 2.82
C GLU A 121 14.12 4.60 1.94
N LYS A 122 12.82 4.85 1.79
CA LYS A 122 12.27 6.03 1.14
C LYS A 122 11.60 6.91 2.19
N HIS A 123 12.07 8.15 2.29
CA HIS A 123 11.51 9.11 3.24
C HIS A 123 10.43 9.95 2.55
N LEU A 124 9.19 9.77 2.98
CA LEU A 124 8.07 10.58 2.54
C LEU A 124 7.82 11.75 3.50
N SER A 125 7.25 12.83 2.96
CA SER A 125 6.69 13.90 3.79
C SER A 125 5.42 13.42 4.50
N VAL A 126 4.97 14.13 5.54
CA VAL A 126 3.70 13.81 6.22
C VAL A 126 2.51 13.85 5.25
N ASP A 127 2.50 14.79 4.31
CA ASP A 127 1.45 14.90 3.29
C ASP A 127 1.45 13.68 2.36
N ASP A 128 2.62 13.20 1.97
CA ASP A 128 2.74 12.01 1.11
C ASP A 128 2.44 10.72 1.86
N LEU A 129 2.87 10.60 3.13
CA LEU A 129 2.48 9.51 4.01
C LEU A 129 0.96 9.45 4.18
N THR A 130 0.31 10.60 4.33
CA THR A 130 -1.15 10.71 4.40
C THR A 130 -1.81 10.10 3.16
N LEU A 131 -1.35 10.49 1.97
CA LEU A 131 -1.87 9.97 0.70
C LEU A 131 -1.63 8.47 0.55
N MET A 132 -0.43 7.99 0.89
CA MET A 132 -0.09 6.57 0.83
C MET A 132 -0.94 5.75 1.81
N LEU A 133 -1.06 6.19 3.06
CA LEU A 133 -1.72 5.46 4.12
C LEU A 133 -3.23 5.32 3.88
N LEU A 134 -3.88 6.38 3.37
CA LEU A 134 -5.29 6.35 2.95
C LEU A 134 -5.54 5.38 1.78
N ARG A 135 -4.49 4.99 1.05
CA ARG A 135 -4.55 4.06 -0.08
C ARG A 135 -3.86 2.74 0.22
N MET A 136 -3.42 2.55 1.46
CA MET A 136 -2.77 1.32 1.89
C MET A 136 -3.83 0.26 2.21
N HIS A 137 -3.66 -0.91 1.62
CA HIS A 137 -4.51 -2.07 1.82
C HIS A 137 -3.67 -3.26 2.30
N HIS A 138 -4.28 -4.05 3.19
CA HIS A 138 -3.81 -5.37 3.54
C HIS A 138 -4.78 -6.40 2.96
N GLY A 139 -4.37 -7.07 1.88
CA GLY A 139 -5.30 -7.80 1.02
C GLY A 139 -6.36 -6.89 0.40
N ASP A 140 -7.63 -7.19 0.62
CA ASP A 140 -8.75 -6.40 0.10
C ASP A 140 -9.22 -5.28 1.05
N GLU A 141 -8.83 -5.32 2.32
CA GLU A 141 -9.25 -4.36 3.35
C GLU A 141 -8.28 -3.16 3.43
N SER A 142 -8.81 -1.95 3.56
CA SER A 142 -7.97 -0.78 3.86
C SER A 142 -7.35 -0.93 5.25
N LEU A 143 -6.07 -0.62 5.39
CA LEU A 143 -5.34 -0.77 6.66
C LEU A 143 -6.03 -0.02 7.81
N LEU A 144 -6.42 1.23 7.58
CA LEU A 144 -7.08 2.06 8.60
C LEU A 144 -8.47 1.52 8.94
N SER A 145 -9.19 0.96 7.97
CA SER A 145 -10.47 0.27 8.22
C SER A 145 -10.29 -0.99 9.05
N ALA A 146 -9.24 -1.77 8.81
CA ALA A 146 -8.91 -2.94 9.64
C ALA A 146 -8.64 -2.51 11.08
N PHE A 147 -7.88 -1.43 11.28
CA PHE A 147 -7.60 -0.87 12.61
C PHE A 147 -8.88 -0.37 13.30
N MET A 148 -9.76 0.34 12.60
CA MET A 148 -11.07 0.75 13.14
C MET A 148 -11.94 -0.44 13.54
N ARG A 149 -11.93 -1.51 12.72
CA ARG A 149 -12.67 -2.74 13.02
C ARG A 149 -12.14 -3.39 14.29
N LEU A 150 -10.82 -3.52 14.43
CA LEU A 150 -10.17 -4.05 15.63
C LEU A 150 -10.53 -3.22 16.87
N GLU A 151 -10.48 -1.89 16.79
CA GLU A 151 -10.87 -0.99 17.88
C GLU A 151 -12.32 -1.23 18.33
N ARG A 152 -13.24 -1.41 17.38
CA ARG A 152 -14.65 -1.69 17.68
C ARG A 152 -14.84 -3.08 18.31
N GLU A 153 -14.08 -4.06 17.85
CA GLU A 153 -14.10 -5.43 18.35
C GLU A 153 -13.49 -5.55 19.75
N THR A 154 -12.52 -4.72 20.13
CA THR A 154 -11.84 -4.82 21.44
C THR A 154 -12.27 -3.76 22.44
N GLY A 155 -12.86 -2.65 22.02
CA GLY A 155 -13.22 -1.52 22.90
C GLY A 155 -14.18 -1.88 24.04
N HIS A 156 -14.99 -2.93 23.87
CA HIS A 156 -15.88 -3.43 24.93
C HIS A 156 -15.18 -4.32 25.97
N LEU A 157 -14.04 -4.92 25.62
CA LEU A 157 -13.23 -5.76 26.51
C LEU A 157 -12.32 -4.93 27.43
N LEU A 158 -12.04 -3.69 27.02
CA LEU A 158 -11.13 -2.77 27.70
C LEU A 158 -11.84 -1.78 28.62
N ARG A 159 -13.18 -1.71 28.57
CA ARG A 159 -13.95 -0.88 29.50
C ARG A 159 -13.93 -1.56 30.88
N PRO A 160 -13.30 -0.95 31.91
CA PRO A 160 -13.34 -1.54 33.24
C PRO A 160 -14.80 -1.63 33.72
N PRO A 161 -15.17 -2.65 34.52
CA PRO A 161 -16.48 -2.70 35.15
C PRO A 161 -16.63 -1.51 36.11
N ARG A 162 -17.23 -0.42 35.64
CA ARG A 162 -17.63 0.80 36.37
C ARG A 162 -16.95 0.98 37.73
N ALA A 163 -15.71 1.44 37.73
CA ALA A 163 -15.15 2.16 38.88
C ALA A 163 -15.60 3.62 38.77
N SER A 164 -16.04 4.16 39.91
CA SER A 164 -16.50 5.53 40.22
C SER A 164 -16.38 6.64 39.15
N LEU A 165 -17.46 7.42 39.04
CA LEU A 165 -17.74 8.65 38.26
C LEU A 165 -16.70 9.81 38.33
N GLU A 166 -15.48 9.60 38.81
CA GLU A 166 -14.49 10.66 39.03
C GLU A 166 -13.21 10.53 38.17
N GLU A 167 -13.03 9.44 37.41
CA GLU A 167 -11.90 9.27 36.45
C GLU A 167 -12.40 9.13 35.00
N ASP A 168 -13.34 9.97 34.58
CA ASP A 168 -14.10 9.76 33.33
C ASP A 168 -13.39 10.19 32.03
N ASN A 169 -12.05 10.30 32.00
CA ASN A 169 -11.32 10.79 30.82
C ASN A 169 -10.04 10.04 30.44
N VAL A 170 -9.66 8.95 31.12
CA VAL A 170 -8.53 8.13 30.67
C VAL A 170 -9.06 7.02 29.77
N VAL A 171 -9.16 7.31 28.47
CA VAL A 171 -9.38 6.26 27.46
C VAL A 171 -8.14 5.38 27.43
N PHE A 172 -8.27 4.15 27.94
CA PHE A 172 -7.20 3.15 27.86
C PHE A 172 -7.10 2.70 26.39
N HIS A 173 -6.14 3.26 25.65
CA HIS A 173 -5.91 2.89 24.27
C HIS A 173 -4.99 1.66 24.23
N ASP A 174 -5.58 0.46 24.17
CA ASP A 174 -4.79 -0.77 24.08
C ASP A 174 -4.37 -1.03 22.62
N LEU A 175 -3.09 -0.79 22.34
CA LEU A 175 -2.49 -1.05 21.03
C LEU A 175 -2.13 -2.52 20.83
N SER A 176 -2.29 -3.40 21.83
CA SER A 176 -1.83 -4.80 21.78
C SER A 176 -2.44 -5.61 20.63
N THR A 177 -3.73 -5.42 20.36
CA THR A 177 -4.43 -6.17 19.31
C THR A 177 -4.02 -5.67 17.92
N LYS A 178 -3.87 -4.36 17.75
CA LYS A 178 -3.35 -3.75 16.51
C LYS A 178 -1.89 -4.16 16.26
N LYS A 179 -1.08 -4.24 17.33
CA LYS A 179 0.29 -4.76 17.28
C LYS A 179 0.29 -6.22 16.81
N THR A 180 -0.53 -7.07 17.42
CA THR A 180 -0.66 -8.49 17.05
C THR A 180 -1.06 -8.67 15.58
N TYR A 181 -1.96 -7.81 15.08
CA TYR A 181 -2.32 -7.78 13.66
C TYR A 181 -1.11 -7.47 12.78
N LEU A 182 -0.33 -6.44 13.08
CA LEU A 182 0.87 -6.09 12.31
C LEU A 182 1.95 -7.18 12.41
N GLU A 183 2.14 -7.78 13.59
CA GLU A 183 3.08 -8.89 13.80
C GLU A 183 2.73 -10.12 12.96
N SER A 184 1.44 -10.36 12.71
CA SER A 184 0.98 -11.45 11.84
C SER A 184 1.27 -11.21 10.35
N SER A 185 1.58 -9.97 9.96
CA SER A 185 1.76 -9.54 8.58
C SER A 185 3.10 -8.81 8.38
N PRO A 186 4.24 -9.53 8.40
CA PRO A 186 5.56 -8.91 8.31
C PRO A 186 5.79 -8.15 7.00
N LYS A 187 5.17 -8.57 5.90
CA LYS A 187 5.26 -7.90 4.59
C LYS A 187 4.58 -6.54 4.56
N LEU A 188 3.45 -6.41 5.27
CA LEU A 188 2.79 -5.12 5.48
C LEU A 188 3.72 -4.18 6.25
N VAL A 189 4.31 -4.67 7.35
CA VAL A 189 5.27 -3.88 8.15
C VAL A 189 6.48 -3.48 7.32
N GLU A 190 7.05 -4.38 6.53
CA GLU A 190 8.17 -4.11 5.60
C GLU A 190 7.84 -2.98 4.59
N ALA A 191 6.59 -2.91 4.13
CA ALA A 191 6.13 -1.88 3.22
C ALA A 191 5.96 -0.54 3.95
N LEU A 192 5.33 -0.54 5.14
CA LEU A 192 5.15 0.66 5.96
C LEU A 192 6.51 1.27 6.37
N GLU A 193 7.48 0.44 6.74
CA GLU A 193 8.84 0.88 7.06
C GLU A 193 9.56 1.47 5.84
N PHE A 194 9.36 0.88 4.66
CA PHE A 194 9.97 1.39 3.43
C PHE A 194 9.56 2.82 3.12
N VAL A 195 8.32 3.23 3.41
CA VAL A 195 7.85 4.61 3.21
C VAL A 195 8.13 5.54 4.40
N GLY A 196 8.72 5.01 5.49
CA GLY A 196 9.17 5.79 6.63
C GLY A 196 8.23 5.80 7.85
N MET A 197 7.26 4.89 7.95
CA MET A 197 6.34 4.84 9.11
C MET A 197 7.01 4.43 10.43
N ASN A 198 8.29 4.06 10.41
CA ASN A 198 9.12 3.71 11.57
C ASN A 198 9.91 4.89 12.14
N ARG A 199 9.71 6.10 11.64
CA ARG A 199 10.57 7.26 11.93
C ARG A 199 9.98 8.25 12.92
N ASN A 200 8.97 7.83 13.67
CA ASN A 200 8.38 8.70 14.68
C ASN A 200 9.46 9.16 15.67
N ASP A 201 9.44 10.46 15.97
CA ASP A 201 10.38 11.03 16.91
C ASP A 201 10.00 10.67 18.36
N VAL A 202 10.92 10.95 19.28
CA VAL A 202 10.73 10.65 20.71
C VAL A 202 9.59 11.46 21.32
N SER A 203 9.23 12.59 20.72
CA SER A 203 8.11 13.45 21.13
C SER A 203 6.77 13.03 20.53
N TYR A 204 6.74 12.06 19.62
CA TYR A 204 5.56 11.62 18.86
C TYR A 204 4.97 12.69 17.93
N ASP A 205 5.72 13.75 17.61
CA ASP A 205 5.25 14.89 16.84
C ASP A 205 4.92 14.49 15.40
N GLU A 206 5.72 13.62 14.77
CA GLU A 206 5.45 13.14 13.40
C GLU A 206 4.16 12.31 13.33
N SER A 207 3.96 11.37 14.26
CA SER A 207 2.75 10.55 14.32
C SER A 207 1.48 11.37 14.59
N HIS A 208 1.58 12.39 15.44
CA HIS A 208 0.49 13.30 15.71
C HIS A 208 0.18 14.19 14.51
N ALA A 209 1.21 14.72 13.83
CA ALA A 209 1.05 15.49 12.59
C ALA A 209 0.40 14.65 11.48
N LEU A 210 0.80 13.38 11.35
CA LEU A 210 0.18 12.44 10.42
C LEU A 210 -1.30 12.21 10.75
N GLY A 211 -1.64 12.00 12.03
CA GLY A 211 -3.02 11.86 12.47
C GLY A 211 -3.90 13.06 12.09
N ILE A 212 -3.41 14.28 12.34
CA ILE A 212 -4.11 15.52 11.96
C ILE A 212 -4.32 15.60 10.45
N GLN A 213 -3.30 15.28 9.64
CA GLN A 213 -3.41 15.36 8.18
C GLN A 213 -4.33 14.29 7.60
N VAL A 214 -4.32 13.08 8.15
CA VAL A 214 -5.28 12.02 7.77
C VAL A 214 -6.70 12.41 8.15
N GLU A 215 -6.93 12.95 9.35
CA GLU A 215 -8.24 13.46 9.76
C GLU A 215 -8.74 14.49 8.75
N LYS A 216 -7.91 15.48 8.41
CA LYS A 216 -8.26 16.54 7.46
C LYS A 216 -8.58 15.97 6.08
N ALA A 217 -7.70 15.14 5.53
CA ALA A 217 -7.88 14.56 4.20
C ALA A 217 -9.11 13.64 4.12
N TRP A 218 -9.40 12.91 5.20
CA TRP A 218 -10.61 12.08 5.30
C TRP A 218 -11.88 12.93 5.35
N ARG A 219 -11.90 13.98 6.18
CA ARG A 219 -13.01 14.94 6.26
C ARG A 219 -13.32 15.55 4.89
N GLU A 220 -12.28 16.03 4.19
CA GLU A 220 -12.41 16.60 2.84
C GLU A 220 -13.00 15.59 1.84
N ALA A 221 -12.57 14.31 1.91
CA ALA A 221 -13.12 13.26 1.05
C ALA A 221 -14.60 12.96 1.36
N LEU A 222 -14.98 12.92 2.64
CA LEU A 222 -16.38 12.69 3.04
C LEU A 222 -17.30 13.82 2.59
N VAL A 223 -16.89 15.08 2.80
CA VAL A 223 -17.63 16.26 2.35
C VAL A 223 -17.74 16.28 0.82
N GLY A 224 -16.64 15.98 0.11
CA GLY A 224 -16.62 15.87 -1.34
C GLY A 224 -17.54 14.77 -1.89
N SER A 225 -17.76 13.70 -1.13
CA SER A 225 -18.69 12.61 -1.48
C SER A 225 -20.17 12.94 -1.23
N GLY A 226 -20.49 14.15 -0.77
CA GLY A 226 -21.86 14.59 -0.52
C GLY A 226 -22.45 14.16 0.82
N LYS A 227 -21.62 13.68 1.77
CA LYS A 227 -22.10 13.46 3.15
C LYS A 227 -22.31 14.80 3.84
N THR A 228 -23.44 14.93 4.54
CA THR A 228 -23.86 16.19 5.19
C THR A 228 -23.99 16.08 6.71
N ASP A 229 -23.84 14.89 7.28
CA ASP A 229 -23.90 14.67 8.73
C ASP A 229 -22.56 15.09 9.36
N GLU A 230 -22.51 16.33 9.83
CA GLU A 230 -21.29 16.97 10.33
C GLU A 230 -20.71 16.27 11.57
N GLU A 231 -21.58 15.83 12.49
CA GLU A 231 -21.17 15.11 13.70
C GLU A 231 -20.59 13.73 13.36
N ALA A 232 -21.23 12.99 12.45
CA ALA A 232 -20.71 11.71 11.99
C ALA A 232 -19.41 11.86 11.18
N ILE A 233 -19.28 12.93 10.39
CA ILE A 233 -18.06 13.25 9.64
C ILE A 233 -16.92 13.57 10.62
N GLU A 234 -17.16 14.41 11.62
CA GLU A 234 -16.17 14.78 12.62
C GLU A 234 -15.69 13.54 13.39
N ALA A 235 -16.62 12.77 13.96
CA ALA A 235 -16.29 11.56 14.73
C ALA A 235 -15.53 10.53 13.88
N SER A 236 -15.95 10.30 12.63
CA SER A 236 -15.26 9.37 11.73
C SER A 236 -13.86 9.88 11.34
N SER A 237 -13.68 11.19 11.15
CA SER A 237 -12.41 11.77 10.74
C SER A 237 -11.39 11.73 11.88
N VAL A 238 -11.80 12.09 13.09
CA VAL A 238 -10.96 12.00 14.29
C VAL A 238 -10.51 10.56 14.53
N LEU A 239 -11.44 9.60 14.38
CA LEU A 239 -11.10 8.18 14.51
C LEU A 239 -10.06 7.74 13.47
N MET A 240 -10.21 8.16 12.21
CA MET A 240 -9.25 7.85 11.14
C MET A 240 -7.87 8.45 11.39
N GLY A 241 -7.82 9.69 11.90
CA GLY A 241 -6.57 10.33 12.34
C GLY A 241 -5.89 9.54 13.46
N GLY A 242 -6.65 9.12 14.47
CA GLY A 242 -6.15 8.26 15.55
C GLY A 242 -5.58 6.93 15.04
N MET A 243 -6.29 6.24 14.13
CA MET A 243 -5.78 4.99 13.55
C MET A 243 -4.47 5.19 12.78
N ALA A 244 -4.31 6.32 12.08
CA ALA A 244 -3.07 6.63 11.37
C ALA A 244 -1.89 6.87 12.32
N GLN A 245 -2.15 7.60 13.41
CA GLN A 245 -1.17 7.79 14.49
C GLN A 245 -0.75 6.43 15.08
N ASP A 246 -1.71 5.56 15.39
CA ASP A 246 -1.44 4.22 15.95
C ASP A 246 -0.55 3.38 15.04
N VAL A 247 -0.78 3.41 13.71
CA VAL A 247 0.06 2.67 12.75
C VAL A 247 1.51 3.15 12.85
N MET A 248 1.76 4.47 12.86
CA MET A 248 3.12 5.02 12.91
C MET A 248 3.82 4.71 14.24
N VAL A 249 3.10 4.83 15.37
CA VAL A 249 3.61 4.46 16.69
C VAL A 249 4.02 3.00 16.72
N LEU A 250 3.11 2.10 16.31
CA LEU A 250 3.36 0.66 16.35
C LEU A 250 4.50 0.23 15.43
N VAL A 251 4.55 0.75 14.21
CA VAL A 251 5.63 0.41 13.27
C VAL A 251 6.98 0.92 13.78
N THR A 252 7.03 2.10 14.40
CA THR A 252 8.23 2.64 15.04
C THR A 252 8.70 1.76 16.21
N ASP A 253 7.77 1.38 17.10
CA ASP A 253 8.07 0.50 18.23
C ASP A 253 8.59 -0.86 17.76
N MET A 254 7.90 -1.49 16.80
CA MET A 254 8.30 -2.78 16.23
C MET A 254 9.68 -2.70 15.56
N PHE A 255 9.99 -1.61 14.87
CA PHE A 255 11.30 -1.38 14.26
C PHE A 255 12.41 -1.31 15.33
N HIS A 256 12.20 -0.53 16.40
CA HIS A 256 13.17 -0.41 17.48
C HIS A 256 13.34 -1.69 18.29
N GLU A 257 12.26 -2.44 18.55
CA GLU A 257 12.32 -3.76 19.18
C GLU A 257 13.18 -4.72 18.38
N ARG A 258 13.00 -4.77 17.05
CA ARG A 258 13.84 -5.60 16.17
C ARG A 258 15.28 -5.12 16.18
N LEU A 259 15.57 -3.82 16.12
CA LEU A 259 16.94 -3.31 16.20
C LEU A 259 17.62 -3.68 17.53
N ALA A 260 16.90 -3.59 18.65
CA ALA A 260 17.40 -3.98 19.97
C ALA A 260 17.70 -5.49 20.06
N ALA A 261 16.83 -6.32 19.49
CA ALA A 261 17.04 -7.77 19.40
C ALA A 261 18.30 -8.13 18.60
N HIS A 262 18.56 -7.44 17.48
CA HIS A 262 19.76 -7.67 16.67
C HIS A 262 21.06 -7.19 17.34
N ARG A 263 20.98 -6.18 18.22
CA ARG A 263 22.14 -5.64 18.96
C ARG A 263 22.52 -6.45 20.19
N THR A 264 21.67 -7.37 20.63
CA THR A 264 21.91 -8.22 21.81
C THR A 264 22.38 -9.59 21.33
N PRO A 265 23.70 -9.85 21.15
CA PRO A 265 24.17 -11.20 20.85
C PRO A 265 23.77 -12.10 22.01
N MET A 266 23.09 -13.22 21.72
CA MET A 266 22.82 -14.26 22.69
C MET A 266 24.10 -14.56 23.47
N LEU A 267 24.10 -14.29 24.78
CA LEU A 267 25.10 -14.79 25.71
C LEU A 267 25.16 -16.31 25.51
N ARG A 268 26.23 -16.77 24.82
CA ARG A 268 26.58 -18.19 24.75
C ARG A 268 26.58 -18.69 26.19
N ARG A 269 25.64 -19.58 26.52
CA ARG A 269 25.74 -20.44 27.69
C ARG A 269 27.11 -21.11 27.61
N GLU A 270 28.02 -20.70 28.48
CA GLU A 270 29.22 -21.47 28.79
C GLU A 270 28.73 -22.84 29.27
N ILE A 271 28.92 -23.85 28.43
CA ILE A 271 28.81 -25.24 28.85
C ILE A 271 30.04 -25.46 29.74
N GLY A 272 29.79 -25.44 31.05
CA GLY A 272 30.79 -25.76 32.07
C GLY A 272 31.41 -27.13 31.79
N GLN A 273 32.74 -27.15 31.92
CA GLN A 273 33.59 -28.35 31.90
C GLN A 273 33.34 -29.24 33.12
#